data_AF-A0A6P0MD35-F1
#
_entry.id   AF-A0A6P0MD35-F1
#
_cell.length_a   1.000
_cell.length_b   1.000
_cell.length_c   1.000
_cell.angle_alpha   90.00
_cell.angle_beta   90.00
_cell.angle_gamma   90.00
#
_symmetry.space_group_name_H-M   'P 1'
#
loop_
_entity.id
_entity.type
_entity.pdbx_description
1 polymer ?
#
loop_
_entity_poly.entity_id
_entity_poly.type
_entity_poly.pdbx_seq_one_letter_code
_entity_poly.pdbx_strand_id
1 'polypeptide(L)'
;CLKAGVSPEFPEQGTPQGGVVSPLLANVALNGIENIHTSLRYADDMVFILKPQDDASTILDFVKAFLAERGMEISEEKTKVTRATSGFDFLGWHFRVKSNGKFSSTPSVDNYENLRKKVKTIVNCSNYGAEVKALKLAPIVRGWRNYHKNCDMSSGKNKLWFMNKAANRKFRKEKKISLHEANKLCNNAFPKVGYEQNRHANVKGDKSPFDGDIVYGRKRDSKLYSDATSKALKRQNHSCGHCGLKFMGNQDVHLHHTDGNHDNWKPQNLVAVHQSCHQQIHWSTPK
;
A
#
# COMPACT_ATOMS: atom_id res chain seq x y z
N CYS A 1 -11.60 1.88 25.67
CA CYS A 1 -12.77 2.59 25.09
C CYS A 1 -12.41 4.06 24.97
N LEU A 2 -12.50 4.61 23.76
CA LEU A 2 -12.23 6.03 23.46
C LEU A 2 -13.32 6.89 24.10
N LYS A 3 -12.95 7.77 25.03
CA LYS A 3 -13.75 8.96 25.34
C LYS A 3 -12.99 10.15 24.78
N ALA A 4 -13.65 10.90 23.90
CA ALA A 4 -13.18 12.20 23.45
C ALA A 4 -13.18 13.15 24.64
N GLY A 5 -12.00 13.62 25.04
CA GLY A 5 -11.79 14.66 26.02
C GLY A 5 -10.55 15.43 25.56
N VAL A 6 -10.75 16.68 25.15
CA VAL A 6 -9.66 17.59 24.78
C VAL A 6 -9.10 18.13 26.09
N SER A 7 -8.17 17.39 26.71
CA SER A 7 -7.23 17.95 27.67
C SER A 7 -5.89 18.03 26.93
N PRO A 8 -5.37 19.22 26.57
CA PRO A 8 -4.03 19.36 26.01
C PRO A 8 -3.02 19.28 27.16
N GLU A 9 -3.05 18.17 27.89
CA GLU A 9 -1.91 17.80 28.72
C GLU A 9 -0.87 17.28 27.73
N PHE A 10 0.16 18.08 27.49
CA PHE A 10 1.34 17.59 26.81
C PHE A 10 1.91 16.49 27.69
N PRO A 11 1.89 15.22 27.24
CA PRO A 11 2.45 14.17 28.06
C PRO A 11 3.95 14.43 28.18
N GLU A 12 4.52 14.20 29.36
CA GLU A 12 5.98 14.28 29.58
C GLU A 12 6.75 13.33 28.62
N GLN A 13 6.06 12.30 28.10
CA GLN A 13 6.59 11.39 27.09
C GLN A 13 5.55 11.05 26.02
N GLY A 14 5.98 11.09 24.76
CA GLY A 14 5.17 10.72 23.59
C GLY A 14 4.45 11.90 22.94
N THR A 15 3.93 11.67 21.73
CA THR A 15 3.08 12.65 21.04
C THR A 15 1.62 12.22 21.16
N PRO A 16 0.65 13.15 21.26
CA PRO A 16 -0.77 12.80 21.20
C PRO A 16 -1.07 11.89 20.00
N GLN A 17 -1.59 10.69 20.24
CA GLN A 17 -1.92 9.75 19.17
C GLN A 17 -2.97 10.38 18.24
N GLY A 18 -2.61 10.59 16.98
CA GLY A 18 -3.45 11.28 15.99
C GLY A 18 -3.01 12.72 15.67
N GLY A 19 -1.93 13.21 16.30
CA GLY A 19 -1.27 14.43 15.86
C GLY A 19 -0.72 14.27 14.44
N VAL A 20 -1.08 15.18 13.54
CA VAL A 20 -0.61 15.19 12.13
C VAL A 20 0.93 15.21 12.05
N VAL A 21 1.58 15.75 13.08
CA VAL A 21 3.05 15.92 13.17
C VAL A 21 3.75 14.69 13.76
N SER A 22 3.04 13.78 14.43
CA SER A 22 3.62 12.60 15.08
C SER A 22 4.44 11.71 14.14
N PRO A 23 3.98 11.37 12.92
CA PRO A 23 4.77 10.55 12.00
C PRO A 23 6.07 11.23 11.54
N LEU A 24 6.05 12.57 11.43
CA LEU A 24 7.23 13.34 11.08
C LEU A 24 8.25 13.31 12.21
N LEU A 25 7.80 13.56 13.45
CA LEU A 25 8.67 13.55 14.63
C LEU A 25 9.29 12.17 14.88
N ALA A 26 8.52 11.09 14.67
CA ALA A 26 9.06 9.73 14.75
C ALA A 26 10.19 9.49 13.72
N ASN A 27 10.00 9.95 12.48
CA ASN A 27 11.03 9.84 11.44
C ASN A 27 12.29 10.65 11.77
N VAL A 28 12.13 11.85 12.34
CA VAL A 28 13.25 12.71 12.78
C VAL A 28 13.98 12.07 13.96
N ALA A 29 13.26 11.61 14.98
CA ALA A 29 13.85 10.96 16.15
C ALA A 29 14.67 9.71 15.74
N LEU A 30 14.13 8.89 14.84
CA LEU A 30 14.79 7.67 14.37
C LEU A 30 15.80 7.93 13.24
N ASN A 31 16.04 9.17 12.83
CA ASN A 31 16.96 9.47 11.73
C ASN A 31 18.42 9.12 12.11
N GLY A 32 19.13 8.44 11.22
CA GLY A 32 20.53 8.02 11.42
C GLY A 32 20.71 6.61 12.00
N ILE A 33 19.64 5.95 12.45
CA ILE A 33 19.70 4.55 12.88
C ILE A 33 20.12 3.59 11.75
N GLU A 34 19.84 3.99 10.51
CA GLU A 34 20.22 3.26 9.29
C GLU A 34 21.75 3.22 9.09
N ASN A 35 22.50 4.11 9.76
CA ASN A 35 23.97 4.14 9.71
C ASN A 35 24.62 3.04 10.57
N ILE A 36 23.88 2.46 11.53
CA ILE A 36 24.40 1.40 12.40
C ILE A 36 24.65 0.14 11.59
N HIS A 37 23.67 -0.26 10.78
CA HIS A 37 23.77 -1.44 9.93
C HIS A 37 22.75 -1.41 8.80
N THR A 38 22.98 -2.22 7.76
CA THR A 38 22.04 -2.39 6.65
C THR A 38 20.66 -2.80 7.18
N SER A 39 19.68 -1.93 6.95
CA SER A 39 18.34 -2.06 7.52
C SER A 39 17.25 -1.60 6.56
N LEU A 40 16.04 -2.07 6.82
CA LEU A 40 14.80 -1.61 6.22
C LEU A 40 13.96 -0.99 7.33
N ARG A 41 13.61 0.29 7.18
CA ARG A 41 12.76 1.03 8.12
C ARG A 41 11.45 1.42 7.46
N TYR A 42 10.35 1.26 8.18
CA TYR A 42 9.06 1.84 7.85
C TYR A 42 8.44 2.41 9.12
N ALA A 43 8.47 3.73 9.26
CA ALA A 43 8.13 4.42 10.50
C ALA A 43 8.91 3.83 11.70
N ASP A 44 8.22 3.22 12.65
CA ASP A 44 8.75 2.55 13.84
C ASP A 44 9.17 1.08 13.59
N ASP A 45 8.62 0.43 12.57
CA ASP A 45 8.96 -0.95 12.23
C ASP A 45 10.31 -1.03 11.50
N MET A 46 11.22 -1.85 12.01
CA MET A 46 12.58 -2.00 11.48
C MET A 46 13.00 -3.46 11.30
N VAL A 47 13.81 -3.71 10.27
CA VAL A 47 14.46 -5.00 10.03
C VAL A 47 15.93 -4.77 9.71
N PHE A 48 16.82 -5.36 10.51
CA PHE A 48 18.26 -5.38 10.23
C PHE A 48 18.64 -6.65 9.47
N ILE A 49 19.41 -6.49 8.40
CA ILE A 49 19.87 -7.60 7.57
C ILE A 49 21.29 -7.96 7.97
N LEU A 50 21.46 -9.07 8.68
CA LEU A 50 22.76 -9.55 9.16
C LEU A 50 23.49 -10.37 8.08
N LYS A 51 24.78 -10.10 7.92
CA LYS A 51 25.74 -10.89 7.12
C LYS A 51 26.32 -12.03 7.97
N PRO A 52 26.93 -13.06 7.34
CA PRO A 52 27.43 -14.24 8.06
C PRO A 52 28.45 -13.94 9.18
N GLN A 53 29.21 -12.85 9.07
CA GLN A 53 30.20 -12.41 10.05
C GLN A 53 29.65 -11.44 11.11
N ASP A 54 28.38 -11.03 11.00
CA ASP A 54 27.80 -10.04 11.89
C ASP A 54 27.31 -10.71 13.18
N ASP A 55 27.56 -10.04 14.31
CA ASP A 55 27.02 -10.44 15.61
C ASP A 55 25.72 -9.67 15.88
N ALA A 56 24.63 -10.43 15.98
CA ALA A 56 23.30 -9.89 16.27
C ALA A 56 23.24 -9.17 17.63
N SER A 57 23.98 -9.64 18.63
CA SER A 57 23.97 -9.06 19.99
C SER A 57 24.64 -7.69 20.00
N THR A 58 25.81 -7.59 19.37
CA THR A 58 26.54 -6.32 19.21
C THR A 58 25.70 -5.27 18.46
N ILE A 59 25.02 -5.64 17.37
CA ILE A 59 24.15 -4.72 16.63
C ILE A 59 22.95 -4.30 17.48
N LEU A 60 22.36 -5.23 18.23
CA LEU A 60 21.25 -4.93 19.13
C LEU A 60 21.67 -3.92 20.21
N ASP A 61 22.88 -4.06 20.77
CA ASP A 61 23.41 -3.14 21.78
C ASP A 61 23.63 -1.73 21.22
N PHE A 62 24.15 -1.61 20.00
CA PHE A 62 24.26 -0.32 19.32
C PHE A 62 22.89 0.34 19.09
N VAL A 63 21.88 -0.45 18.70
CA VAL A 63 20.52 0.06 18.52
C VAL A 63 19.91 0.48 19.86
N LYS A 64 20.12 -0.29 20.93
CA LYS A 64 19.67 0.06 22.28
C LYS A 64 20.29 1.37 22.74
N ALA A 65 21.60 1.55 22.56
CA ALA A 65 22.29 2.79 22.92
C ALA A 65 21.77 4.00 22.12
N PHE A 66 21.56 3.83 20.81
CA PHE A 66 21.02 4.88 19.95
C PHE A 66 19.62 5.34 20.36
N LEU A 67 18.75 4.39 20.73
CA LEU A 67 17.39 4.69 21.18
C LEU A 67 17.36 5.28 22.59
N ALA A 68 18.22 4.79 23.49
CA ALA A 68 18.33 5.30 24.86
C ALA A 68 18.74 6.78 24.90
N GLU A 69 19.66 7.21 24.03
CA GLU A 69 20.02 8.63 23.87
C GLU A 69 18.81 9.53 23.54
N ARG A 70 17.79 8.95 22.89
CA ARG A 70 16.56 9.62 22.45
C ARG A 70 15.37 9.37 23.39
N GLY A 71 15.59 8.75 24.55
CA GLY A 71 14.55 8.45 25.52
C GLY A 71 13.54 7.39 25.05
N MET A 72 13.98 6.48 24.17
CA MET A 72 13.18 5.37 23.65
C MET A 72 13.76 4.03 24.06
N GLU A 73 12.88 3.03 24.22
CA GLU A 73 13.27 1.67 24.56
C GLU A 73 12.81 0.67 23.48
N ILE A 74 13.56 -0.42 23.34
CA ILE A 74 13.20 -1.52 22.44
C ILE A 74 12.16 -2.40 23.13
N SER A 75 11.12 -2.78 22.39
CA SER A 75 10.23 -3.86 22.80
C SER A 75 10.95 -5.21 22.63
N GLU A 76 11.54 -5.72 23.72
CA GLU A 76 12.29 -6.98 23.71
C GLU A 76 11.42 -8.16 23.25
N GLU A 77 10.14 -8.18 23.60
CA GLU A 77 9.18 -9.21 23.19
C GLU A 77 8.97 -9.29 21.67
N LYS A 78 9.11 -8.16 20.97
CA LYS A 78 8.92 -8.07 19.51
C LYS A 78 10.21 -8.31 18.74
N THR A 79 11.35 -8.17 19.39
CA THR A 79 12.66 -8.28 18.74
C THR A 79 13.03 -9.75 18.58
N LYS A 80 13.17 -10.21 17.33
CA LYS A 80 13.44 -11.61 17.03
C LYS A 80 14.53 -11.74 15.99
N VAL A 81 15.59 -12.48 16.34
CA VAL A 81 16.61 -12.89 15.38
C VAL A 81 16.12 -14.14 14.67
N THR A 82 15.95 -14.07 13.35
CA THR A 82 15.45 -15.20 12.56
C THR A 82 16.35 -15.43 11.35
N ARG A 83 16.47 -16.69 10.94
CA ARG A 83 17.19 -17.02 9.70
C ARG A 83 16.34 -16.60 8.51
N ALA A 84 16.98 -16.06 7.47
CA ALA A 84 16.31 -15.71 6.22
C ALA A 84 15.54 -16.89 5.58
N THR A 85 15.97 -18.14 5.84
CA THR A 85 15.30 -19.37 5.40
C THR A 85 14.01 -19.66 6.15
N SER A 86 13.96 -19.35 7.45
CA SER A 86 12.75 -19.49 8.28
C SER A 86 11.77 -18.36 7.97
N GLY A 87 12.30 -17.20 7.63
CA GLY A 87 11.54 -16.01 7.25
C GLY A 87 11.07 -15.18 8.43
N PHE A 88 10.51 -14.02 8.12
CA PHE A 88 10.00 -13.06 9.09
C PHE A 88 8.78 -12.32 8.53
N ASP A 89 7.95 -11.79 9.42
CA ASP A 89 6.80 -10.96 9.06
C ASP A 89 7.16 -9.48 9.15
N PHE A 90 6.83 -8.71 8.12
CA PHE A 90 7.04 -7.26 8.07
C PHE A 90 5.95 -6.61 7.20
N LEU A 91 5.30 -5.56 7.70
CA LEU A 91 4.19 -4.84 7.03
C LEU A 91 3.06 -5.75 6.52
N GLY A 92 2.76 -6.82 7.26
CA GLY A 92 1.73 -7.80 6.91
C GLY A 92 2.12 -8.76 5.78
N TRP A 93 3.41 -8.80 5.40
CA TRP A 93 3.98 -9.76 4.46
C TRP A 93 4.96 -10.66 5.19
N HIS A 94 4.94 -11.94 4.86
CA HIS A 94 5.93 -12.93 5.26
C HIS A 94 7.00 -13.06 4.19
N PHE A 95 8.24 -12.75 4.55
CA PHE A 95 9.41 -12.81 3.68
C PHE A 95 10.26 -14.02 4.03
N ARG A 96 10.68 -14.79 3.01
CA ARG A 96 11.60 -15.91 3.20
C ARG A 96 12.47 -16.16 1.97
N VAL A 97 13.66 -16.71 2.19
CA VAL A 97 14.52 -17.27 1.15
C VAL A 97 14.25 -18.77 1.07
N LYS A 98 13.77 -19.25 -0.08
CA LYS A 98 13.54 -20.67 -0.32
C LYS A 98 14.87 -21.42 -0.40
N SER A 99 14.86 -22.74 -0.20
CA SER A 99 16.06 -23.59 -0.27
C SER A 99 16.79 -23.50 -1.62
N ASN A 100 16.09 -23.15 -2.69
CA ASN A 100 16.67 -22.89 -4.02
C ASN A 100 17.27 -21.47 -4.17
N GLY A 101 17.46 -20.74 -3.08
CA GLY A 101 17.99 -19.36 -3.07
C GLY A 101 16.99 -18.30 -3.53
N LYS A 102 15.77 -18.67 -3.97
CA LYS A 102 14.79 -17.70 -4.48
C LYS A 102 14.09 -16.96 -3.34
N PHE A 103 14.09 -15.63 -3.41
CA PHE A 103 13.33 -14.78 -2.51
C PHE A 103 11.82 -14.91 -2.76
N SER A 104 11.05 -15.04 -1.68
CA SER A 104 9.62 -15.22 -1.69
C SER A 104 8.95 -14.32 -0.67
N SER A 105 7.96 -13.56 -1.11
CA SER A 105 7.05 -12.79 -0.26
C SER A 105 5.64 -13.37 -0.40
N THR A 106 4.96 -13.57 0.72
CA THR A 106 3.55 -13.99 0.78
C THR A 106 2.81 -13.16 1.81
N PRO A 107 1.49 -12.97 1.74
CA PRO A 107 0.75 -12.36 2.85
C PRO A 107 1.00 -13.09 4.17
N SER A 108 1.21 -12.35 5.27
CA SER A 108 1.42 -12.96 6.59
C SER A 108 0.19 -13.71 7.08
N VAL A 109 0.40 -14.62 8.05
CA VAL A 109 -0.69 -15.41 8.62
C VAL A 109 -1.70 -14.49 9.28
N ASP A 110 -1.24 -13.57 10.12
CA ASP A 110 -2.09 -12.60 10.84
C ASP A 110 -2.86 -11.70 9.90
N ASN A 111 -2.22 -11.23 8.82
CA ASN A 111 -2.89 -10.38 7.82
C ASN A 111 -4.04 -11.14 7.15
N TYR A 112 -3.81 -12.40 6.77
CA TYR A 112 -4.86 -13.26 6.21
C TYR A 112 -5.97 -13.54 7.23
N GLU A 113 -5.63 -13.79 8.49
CA GLU A 113 -6.62 -14.02 9.54
C GLU A 113 -7.48 -12.79 9.81
N ASN A 114 -6.89 -11.61 9.80
CA ASN A 114 -7.61 -10.34 9.93
C ASN A 114 -8.57 -10.11 8.77
N LEU A 115 -8.16 -10.40 7.52
CA LEU A 115 -9.06 -10.42 6.37
C LEU A 115 -10.20 -11.42 6.60
N ARG A 116 -9.86 -12.65 6.99
CA ARG A 116 -10.84 -13.73 7.20
C ARG A 116 -11.86 -13.35 8.27
N LYS A 117 -11.44 -12.72 9.37
CA LYS A 117 -12.33 -12.20 10.42
C LYS A 117 -13.30 -11.17 9.84
N LYS A 118 -12.81 -10.16 9.11
CA LYS A 118 -13.65 -9.14 8.46
C LYS A 118 -14.67 -9.75 7.49
N VAL A 119 -14.23 -10.67 6.62
CA VAL A 119 -15.09 -11.38 5.68
C VAL A 119 -16.14 -12.21 6.42
N LYS A 120 -15.73 -12.96 7.45
CA LYS A 120 -16.62 -13.80 8.27
C LYS A 120 -17.71 -12.96 8.95
N THR A 121 -17.35 -11.80 9.49
CA THR A 121 -18.31 -10.87 10.12
C THR A 121 -19.38 -10.42 9.13
N ILE A 122 -19.01 -10.04 7.91
CA ILE A 122 -19.96 -9.60 6.88
C ILE A 122 -20.83 -10.77 6.40
N VAL A 123 -20.22 -11.91 6.09
CA VAL A 123 -20.92 -13.08 5.57
C VAL A 123 -21.92 -13.65 6.57
N ASN A 124 -21.62 -13.60 7.88
CA ASN A 124 -22.49 -14.11 8.93
C ASN A 124 -23.46 -13.09 9.52
N CYS A 125 -23.42 -11.83 9.09
CA CYS A 125 -24.40 -10.84 9.52
C CYS A 125 -25.80 -11.23 9.01
N SER A 126 -26.73 -11.47 9.93
CA SER A 126 -28.13 -11.82 9.64
C SER A 126 -28.89 -10.66 9.00
N ASN A 127 -28.50 -9.43 9.29
CA ASN A 127 -29.18 -8.21 8.83
C ASN A 127 -28.90 -7.89 7.36
N TYR A 128 -28.00 -8.63 6.70
CA TYR A 128 -27.63 -8.40 5.31
C TYR A 128 -28.12 -9.56 4.42
N GLY A 129 -28.83 -9.22 3.35
CA GLY A 129 -29.03 -10.13 2.22
C GLY A 129 -27.74 -10.34 1.41
N ALA A 130 -27.73 -11.31 0.50
CA ALA A 130 -26.54 -11.68 -0.25
C ALA A 130 -25.98 -10.53 -1.11
N GLU A 131 -26.84 -9.69 -1.68
CA GLU A 131 -26.44 -8.53 -2.47
C GLU A 131 -25.66 -7.52 -1.62
N VAL A 132 -26.20 -7.16 -0.46
CA VAL A 132 -25.55 -6.23 0.49
C VAL A 132 -24.23 -6.82 0.99
N LYS A 133 -24.18 -8.12 1.27
CA LYS A 133 -22.94 -8.82 1.63
C LYS A 133 -21.92 -8.71 0.50
N ALA A 134 -22.32 -8.97 -0.74
CA ALA A 134 -21.42 -8.89 -1.90
C ALA A 134 -20.86 -7.48 -2.10
N LEU A 135 -21.70 -6.45 -2.00
CA LEU A 135 -21.32 -5.04 -2.10
C LEU A 135 -20.32 -4.63 -1.01
N LYS A 136 -20.51 -5.10 0.23
CA LYS A 136 -19.58 -4.81 1.35
C LYS A 136 -18.27 -5.59 1.25
N LEU A 137 -18.29 -6.81 0.71
CA LEU A 137 -17.09 -7.65 0.56
C LEU A 137 -16.16 -7.16 -0.56
N ALA A 138 -16.73 -6.72 -1.68
CA ALA A 138 -15.99 -6.33 -2.88
C ALA A 138 -14.84 -5.32 -2.62
N PRO A 139 -15.05 -4.16 -1.95
CA PRO A 139 -13.97 -3.19 -1.71
C PRO A 139 -12.90 -3.73 -0.76
N ILE A 140 -13.28 -4.53 0.25
CA ILE A 140 -12.34 -5.12 1.21
C ILE A 140 -11.42 -6.13 0.51
N VAL A 141 -12.01 -7.04 -0.28
CA VAL A 141 -11.25 -8.05 -1.02
C VAL A 141 -10.38 -7.40 -2.09
N ARG A 142 -10.91 -6.40 -2.81
CA ARG A 142 -10.14 -5.63 -3.81
C ARG A 142 -8.95 -4.93 -3.18
N GLY A 143 -9.16 -4.18 -2.10
CA GLY A 143 -8.09 -3.48 -1.39
C GLY A 143 -7.00 -4.44 -0.91
N TRP A 144 -7.40 -5.56 -0.31
CA TRP A 144 -6.45 -6.58 0.13
C TRP A 144 -5.64 -7.17 -1.03
N ARG A 145 -6.29 -7.54 -2.14
CA ARG A 145 -5.58 -8.07 -3.32
C ARG A 145 -4.65 -7.03 -3.96
N ASN A 146 -5.06 -5.77 -4.01
CA ASN A 146 -4.22 -4.68 -4.53
C ASN A 146 -2.99 -4.45 -3.66
N TYR A 147 -3.14 -4.49 -2.33
CA TYR A 147 -2.02 -4.37 -1.40
C TYR A 147 -1.01 -5.51 -1.60
N HIS A 148 -1.50 -6.74 -1.71
CA HIS A 148 -0.66 -7.94 -1.86
C HIS A 148 -0.35 -8.32 -3.33
N LYS A 149 -0.59 -7.42 -4.29
CA LYS A 149 -0.45 -7.73 -5.73
C LYS A 149 0.98 -8.11 -6.15
N ASN A 150 1.97 -7.74 -5.34
CA ASN A 150 3.38 -8.03 -5.62
C ASN A 150 3.91 -9.25 -4.85
N CYS A 151 3.05 -9.90 -4.06
CA CYS A 151 3.36 -11.13 -3.36
C CYS A 151 3.06 -12.36 -4.22
N ASP A 152 3.58 -13.51 -3.80
CA ASP A 152 3.15 -14.80 -4.29
C ASP A 152 1.73 -15.15 -3.79
N MET A 153 0.75 -14.98 -4.68
CA MET A 153 -0.66 -15.28 -4.45
C MET A 153 -1.08 -16.64 -5.01
N SER A 154 -0.13 -17.50 -5.39
CA SER A 154 -0.42 -18.79 -6.03
C SER A 154 -1.12 -19.80 -5.11
N SER A 155 -0.90 -19.69 -3.80
CA SER A 155 -1.43 -20.61 -2.81
C SER A 155 -2.97 -20.58 -2.74
N GLY A 156 -3.60 -21.73 -2.48
CA GLY A 156 -5.07 -21.82 -2.35
C GLY A 156 -5.65 -20.91 -1.25
N LYS A 157 -4.88 -20.70 -0.18
CA LYS A 157 -5.16 -19.74 0.89
C LYS A 157 -5.22 -18.32 0.32
N ASN A 158 -4.19 -17.89 -0.40
CA ASN A 158 -4.08 -16.52 -0.93
C ASN A 158 -5.01 -16.24 -2.11
N LYS A 159 -5.47 -17.30 -2.80
CA LYS A 159 -6.57 -17.23 -3.79
C LYS A 159 -7.94 -16.92 -3.18
N LEU A 160 -8.06 -16.96 -1.85
CA LEU A 160 -9.29 -16.76 -1.07
C LEU A 160 -10.39 -17.79 -1.39
N TRP A 161 -10.02 -18.95 -1.91
CA TRP A 161 -10.97 -19.96 -2.39
C TRP A 161 -11.94 -20.42 -1.29
N PHE A 162 -11.42 -20.72 -0.09
CA PHE A 162 -12.23 -21.17 1.04
C PHE A 162 -13.24 -20.10 1.50
N MET A 163 -12.82 -18.82 1.52
CA MET A 163 -13.70 -17.71 1.89
C MET A 163 -14.80 -17.49 0.85
N ASN A 164 -14.45 -17.56 -0.44
CA ASN A 164 -15.39 -17.46 -1.54
C ASN A 164 -16.43 -18.60 -1.46
N LYS A 165 -15.96 -19.84 -1.29
CA LYS A 165 -16.84 -21.02 -1.14
C LYS A 165 -17.78 -20.88 0.07
N ALA A 166 -17.30 -20.37 1.20
CA ALA A 166 -18.11 -20.14 2.38
C ALA A 166 -19.19 -19.06 2.16
N ALA A 167 -18.83 -17.96 1.49
CA ALA A 167 -19.77 -16.91 1.12
C ALA A 167 -20.84 -17.44 0.15
N ASN A 168 -20.43 -18.20 -0.87
CA ASN A 168 -21.35 -18.80 -1.85
C ASN A 168 -22.36 -19.73 -1.19
N ARG A 169 -21.91 -20.58 -0.26
CA ARG A 169 -22.80 -21.45 0.52
C ARG A 169 -23.83 -20.64 1.33
N LYS A 170 -23.48 -19.45 1.81
CA LYS A 170 -24.42 -18.58 2.53
C LYS A 170 -25.39 -17.88 1.59
N PHE A 171 -24.93 -17.38 0.45
CA PHE A 171 -25.81 -16.73 -0.53
C PHE A 171 -26.85 -17.72 -1.09
N ARG A 172 -26.46 -18.97 -1.34
CA ARG A 172 -27.37 -20.04 -1.80
C ARG A 172 -28.45 -20.44 -0.80
N LYS A 173 -28.36 -20.05 0.48
CA LYS A 173 -29.41 -20.33 1.47
C LYS A 173 -30.58 -19.36 1.38
N GLU A 174 -30.41 -18.25 0.68
CA GLU A 174 -31.47 -17.25 0.50
C GLU A 174 -32.44 -17.74 -0.58
N LYS A 175 -33.71 -18.01 -0.19
CA LYS A 175 -34.72 -18.61 -1.07
C LYS A 175 -34.97 -17.86 -2.37
N LYS A 176 -34.71 -16.55 -2.39
CA LYS A 176 -34.93 -15.66 -3.55
C LYS A 176 -33.79 -15.68 -4.56
N ILE A 177 -32.70 -16.39 -4.30
CA ILE A 177 -31.47 -16.32 -5.10
C ILE A 177 -31.24 -17.64 -5.82
N SER A 178 -31.21 -17.60 -7.15
CA SER A 178 -30.87 -18.75 -7.97
C SER A 178 -29.38 -19.13 -7.83
N LEU A 179 -29.03 -20.34 -8.25
CA LEU A 179 -27.63 -20.79 -8.29
C LEU A 179 -26.75 -19.83 -9.13
N HIS A 180 -27.28 -19.37 -10.25
CA HIS A 180 -26.59 -18.45 -11.15
C HIS A 180 -26.32 -17.10 -10.48
N GLU A 181 -27.32 -16.52 -9.83
CA GLU A 181 -27.19 -15.24 -9.13
C GLU A 181 -26.22 -15.33 -7.94
N ALA A 182 -26.28 -16.41 -7.16
CA ALA A 182 -25.34 -16.62 -6.06
C ALA A 182 -23.87 -16.68 -6.56
N ASN A 183 -23.63 -17.34 -7.69
CA ASN A 183 -22.31 -17.39 -8.32
C ASN A 183 -21.87 -16.00 -8.82
N LYS A 184 -22.78 -15.24 -9.45
CA LYS A 184 -22.51 -13.87 -9.91
C LYS A 184 -22.16 -12.95 -8.74
N LEU A 185 -22.94 -12.99 -7.66
CA LEU A 185 -22.68 -12.20 -6.44
C LEU A 185 -21.33 -12.57 -5.80
N CYS A 186 -20.98 -13.85 -5.75
CA CYS A 186 -19.66 -14.28 -5.27
C CYS A 186 -18.51 -13.79 -6.13
N ASN A 187 -18.64 -13.81 -7.45
CA ASN A 187 -17.61 -13.28 -8.35
C ASN A 187 -17.43 -11.77 -8.15
N ASN A 188 -18.52 -11.04 -7.93
CA ASN A 188 -18.48 -9.60 -7.62
C ASN A 188 -17.87 -9.32 -6.25
N ALA A 189 -18.20 -10.15 -5.24
CA ALA A 189 -17.69 -10.03 -3.88
C ALA A 189 -16.19 -10.35 -3.76
N PHE A 190 -15.69 -11.25 -4.61
CA PHE A 190 -14.29 -11.67 -4.65
C PHE A 190 -13.66 -11.38 -6.02
N PRO A 191 -13.48 -10.09 -6.37
CA PRO A 191 -12.95 -9.71 -7.67
C PRO A 191 -11.55 -10.28 -7.86
N LYS A 192 -11.27 -10.77 -9.06
CA LYS A 192 -9.93 -11.18 -9.45
C LYS A 192 -9.10 -9.91 -9.70
N VAL A 193 -7.88 -9.91 -9.18
CA VAL A 193 -6.87 -8.88 -9.42
C VAL A 193 -5.61 -9.64 -9.81
N GLY A 194 -4.97 -9.22 -10.91
CA GLY A 194 -3.70 -9.79 -11.34
C GLY A 194 -2.63 -9.56 -10.28
N TYR A 195 -1.70 -10.51 -10.15
CA TYR A 195 -0.55 -10.38 -9.26
C TYR A 195 0.71 -10.73 -10.02
N GLU A 196 1.80 -10.04 -9.70
CA GLU A 196 3.11 -10.26 -10.32
C GLU A 196 4.16 -10.26 -9.22
N GLN A 197 4.73 -11.42 -8.94
CA GLN A 197 5.67 -11.59 -7.84
C GLN A 197 6.95 -10.75 -8.07
N ASN A 198 7.38 -10.01 -7.04
CA ASN A 198 8.66 -9.28 -7.03
C ASN A 198 8.81 -8.22 -8.13
N ARG A 199 7.71 -7.72 -8.71
CA ARG A 199 7.78 -6.72 -9.79
C ARG A 199 7.85 -5.30 -9.23
N HIS A 200 8.99 -4.97 -8.62
CA HIS A 200 9.29 -3.62 -8.17
C HIS A 200 10.50 -3.08 -8.94
N ALA A 201 10.39 -1.84 -9.44
CA ALA A 201 11.57 -1.12 -9.89
C ALA A 201 12.34 -0.69 -8.63
N ASN A 202 13.49 -1.34 -8.39
CA ASN A 202 14.39 -1.00 -7.31
C ASN A 202 14.76 0.48 -7.38
N VAL A 203 14.74 1.14 -6.22
CA VAL A 203 15.31 2.48 -6.10
C VAL A 203 16.82 2.33 -6.12
N LYS A 204 17.53 3.24 -6.79
CA LYS A 204 18.97 3.38 -6.56
C LYS A 204 19.16 3.79 -5.09
N GLY A 205 20.07 3.13 -4.39
CA GLY A 205 20.16 3.23 -2.92
C GLY A 205 20.45 4.64 -2.40
N ASP A 206 21.04 5.49 -3.22
CA ASP A 206 21.40 6.88 -2.96
C ASP A 206 20.38 7.89 -3.49
N LYS A 207 19.19 7.44 -3.93
CA LYS A 207 18.19 8.29 -4.57
C LYS A 207 16.89 8.37 -3.78
N SER A 208 16.64 9.53 -3.21
CA SER A 208 15.38 9.98 -2.65
C SER A 208 14.57 10.76 -3.70
N PRO A 209 13.22 10.66 -3.69
CA PRO A 209 12.35 11.59 -4.43
C PRO A 209 12.62 13.07 -4.11
N PHE A 210 13.28 13.36 -2.99
CA PHE A 210 13.60 14.70 -2.51
C PHE A 210 15.01 15.17 -2.88
N ASP A 211 15.85 14.36 -3.54
CA ASP A 211 17.23 14.72 -3.90
C ASP A 211 17.34 15.70 -5.09
N GLY A 212 16.21 16.23 -5.57
CA GLY A 212 16.19 17.12 -6.74
C GLY A 212 16.50 16.42 -8.07
N ASP A 213 16.72 15.10 -8.09
CA ASP A 213 16.77 14.29 -9.33
C ASP A 213 15.37 14.03 -9.86
N ILE A 214 14.78 15.12 -10.34
CA ILE A 214 13.40 15.19 -10.79
C ILE A 214 13.18 14.23 -11.98
N VAL A 215 14.21 13.93 -12.77
CA VAL A 215 14.11 13.02 -13.93
C VAL A 215 14.00 11.56 -13.48
N TYR A 216 14.78 11.14 -12.47
CA TYR A 216 14.72 9.80 -11.90
C TYR A 216 13.36 9.53 -11.23
N GLY A 217 12.88 10.46 -10.40
CA GLY A 217 11.55 10.40 -9.78
C GLY A 217 10.42 10.37 -10.83
N ARG A 218 10.44 11.28 -11.80
CA ARG A 218 9.41 11.38 -12.87
C ARG A 218 9.25 10.11 -13.70
N LYS A 219 10.36 9.48 -14.11
CA LYS A 219 10.31 8.23 -14.88
C LYS A 219 9.72 7.07 -14.07
N ARG A 220 9.85 7.10 -12.73
CA ARG A 220 9.32 6.10 -11.82
C ARG A 220 7.84 6.35 -11.48
N ASP A 221 7.47 7.59 -11.17
CA ASP A 221 6.09 7.95 -10.80
C ASP A 221 5.11 7.82 -11.95
N SER A 222 5.55 8.00 -13.20
CA SER A 222 4.70 7.71 -14.37
C SER A 222 4.21 6.26 -14.45
N LYS A 223 4.80 5.31 -13.70
CA LYS A 223 4.28 3.94 -13.57
C LYS A 223 3.22 3.78 -12.47
N LEU A 224 3.04 4.78 -11.60
CA LEU A 224 2.04 4.80 -10.52
C LEU A 224 0.70 5.41 -10.96
N TYR A 225 0.71 6.26 -11.98
CA TYR A 225 -0.51 6.81 -12.57
C TYR A 225 -1.29 5.75 -13.36
N SER A 226 -2.61 5.86 -13.37
CA SER A 226 -3.50 5.02 -14.20
C SER A 226 -3.08 5.03 -15.68
N ASP A 227 -3.45 3.99 -16.42
CA ASP A 227 -2.95 3.74 -17.78
C ASP A 227 -3.07 4.94 -18.74
N ALA A 228 -4.15 5.73 -18.63
CA ALA A 228 -4.39 6.91 -19.47
C ALA A 228 -3.44 8.07 -19.12
N THR A 229 -3.31 8.40 -17.83
CA THR A 229 -2.45 9.48 -17.35
C THR A 229 -0.97 9.17 -17.60
N SER A 230 -0.55 7.91 -17.38
CA SER A 230 0.80 7.45 -17.71
C SER A 230 1.15 7.63 -19.20
N LYS A 231 0.22 7.25 -20.09
CA LYS A 231 0.40 7.38 -21.54
C LYS A 231 0.49 8.85 -21.97
N ALA A 232 -0.38 9.71 -21.45
CA ALA A 232 -0.37 11.14 -21.74
C ALA A 232 0.92 11.82 -21.25
N LEU A 233 1.38 11.50 -20.03
CA LEU A 233 2.65 12.02 -19.49
C LEU A 233 3.86 11.60 -20.32
N LYS A 234 3.95 10.33 -20.71
CA LYS A 234 5.05 9.83 -21.56
C LYS A 234 5.06 10.50 -22.93
N ARG A 235 3.89 10.66 -23.56
CA ARG A 235 3.78 11.34 -24.86
C ARG A 235 4.25 12.79 -24.79
N GLN A 236 3.98 13.49 -23.69
CA GLN A 236 4.33 14.90 -23.52
C GLN A 236 5.70 15.10 -22.85
N ASN A 237 6.52 14.05 -22.76
CA ASN A 237 7.82 14.11 -22.07
C ASN A 237 7.72 14.72 -20.65
N HIS A 238 6.65 14.38 -19.93
CA HIS A 238 6.32 14.89 -18.59
C HIS A 238 6.18 16.42 -18.51
N SER A 239 5.76 17.04 -19.61
CA SER A 239 5.46 18.48 -19.69
C SER A 239 3.94 18.68 -19.74
N CYS A 240 3.46 19.74 -19.11
CA CYS A 240 2.06 20.15 -19.13
C CYS A 240 1.68 20.61 -20.53
N GLY A 241 0.61 20.05 -21.10
CA GLY A 241 0.16 20.44 -22.45
C GLY A 241 -0.43 21.84 -22.56
N HIS A 242 -0.58 22.56 -21.46
CA HIS A 242 -1.05 23.96 -21.45
C HIS A 242 0.12 24.95 -21.30
N CYS A 243 0.90 24.86 -20.21
CA CYS A 243 1.96 25.82 -19.91
C CYS A 243 3.36 25.39 -20.37
N GLY A 244 3.53 24.17 -20.89
CA GLY A 244 4.84 23.64 -21.29
C GLY A 244 5.81 23.33 -20.15
N LEU A 245 5.50 23.74 -18.91
CA LEU A 245 6.31 23.44 -17.73
C LEU A 245 6.19 21.96 -17.35
N LYS A 246 7.26 21.41 -16.78
CA LYS A 246 7.28 20.01 -16.36
C LYS A 246 6.59 19.80 -15.01
N PHE A 247 5.85 18.70 -14.89
CA PHE A 247 5.14 18.31 -13.66
C PHE A 247 6.10 18.06 -12.50
N MET A 248 5.88 18.68 -11.34
CA MET A 248 6.66 18.43 -10.11
C MET A 248 6.06 17.29 -9.28
N GLY A 249 6.87 16.59 -8.48
CA GLY A 249 6.47 15.35 -7.79
C GLY A 249 5.26 15.46 -6.85
N ASN A 250 4.95 16.65 -6.34
CA ASN A 250 3.81 16.91 -5.46
C ASN A 250 2.61 17.59 -6.16
N GLN A 251 2.63 17.71 -7.48
CA GLN A 251 1.55 18.40 -8.22
C GLN A 251 0.53 17.40 -8.77
N ASP A 252 -0.75 17.66 -8.52
CA ASP A 252 -1.84 16.87 -9.06
C ASP A 252 -1.90 16.99 -10.59
N VAL A 253 -1.85 15.83 -11.26
CA VAL A 253 -1.93 15.70 -12.71
C VAL A 253 -3.36 15.44 -13.12
N HIS A 254 -3.94 16.36 -13.88
CA HIS A 254 -5.28 16.23 -14.44
C HIS A 254 -5.21 15.84 -15.91
N LEU A 255 -6.20 15.08 -16.39
CA LEU A 255 -6.38 14.81 -17.81
C LEU A 255 -7.44 15.75 -18.38
N HIS A 256 -7.11 16.38 -19.50
CA HIS A 256 -7.98 17.27 -20.26
C HIS A 256 -8.30 16.68 -21.63
N HIS A 257 -9.55 16.82 -22.08
CA HIS A 257 -10.00 16.41 -23.41
C HIS A 257 -9.81 17.58 -24.38
N THR A 258 -8.94 17.42 -25.37
CA THR A 258 -8.53 18.51 -26.28
C THR A 258 -9.67 18.99 -27.19
N ASP A 259 -10.63 18.12 -27.49
CA ASP A 259 -11.80 18.42 -28.33
C ASP A 259 -13.04 18.86 -27.53
N GLY A 260 -12.93 18.99 -26.21
CA GLY A 260 -14.04 19.33 -25.32
C GLY A 260 -15.10 18.23 -25.13
N ASN A 261 -14.93 17.06 -25.76
CA ASN A 261 -15.83 15.94 -25.61
C ASN A 261 -15.37 15.04 -24.45
N HIS A 262 -16.12 15.03 -23.35
CA HIS A 262 -15.77 14.25 -22.16
C HIS A 262 -16.10 12.75 -22.27
N ASP A 263 -16.73 12.33 -23.36
CA ASP A 263 -17.16 10.94 -23.57
C ASP A 263 -16.13 10.09 -24.33
N ASN A 264 -15.09 10.69 -24.92
CA ASN A 264 -14.12 10.00 -25.77
C ASN A 264 -12.70 9.89 -25.16
N TRP A 265 -12.47 8.81 -24.42
CA TRP A 265 -11.20 8.51 -23.76
C TRP A 265 -10.08 8.02 -24.71
N LYS A 266 -10.10 8.45 -25.98
CA LYS A 266 -9.06 8.13 -26.95
C LYS A 266 -7.73 8.73 -26.47
N PRO A 267 -6.62 7.95 -26.43
CA PRO A 267 -5.35 8.45 -25.91
C PRO A 267 -4.89 9.73 -26.58
N GLN A 268 -5.11 9.89 -27.89
CA GLN A 268 -4.75 11.08 -28.67
C GLN A 268 -5.50 12.34 -28.23
N ASN A 269 -6.70 12.19 -27.68
CA ASN A 269 -7.52 13.31 -27.24
C ASN A 269 -7.23 13.74 -25.78
N LEU A 270 -6.47 12.95 -25.04
CA LEU A 270 -6.18 13.21 -23.63
C LEU A 270 -4.83 13.89 -23.44
N VAL A 271 -4.83 15.06 -22.80
CA VAL A 271 -3.63 15.85 -22.52
C VAL A 271 -3.46 15.95 -21.01
N ALA A 272 -2.27 15.62 -20.50
CA ALA A 272 -1.97 15.82 -19.09
C ALA A 272 -1.64 17.30 -18.83
N VAL A 273 -2.35 17.91 -17.88
CA VAL A 273 -2.19 19.31 -17.47
C VAL A 273 -2.09 19.42 -15.95
N HIS A 274 -1.46 20.48 -15.43
CA HIS A 274 -1.52 20.78 -13.99
C HIS A 274 -2.96 21.05 -13.58
N GLN A 275 -3.33 20.75 -12.32
CA GLN A 275 -4.64 21.11 -11.79
C GLN A 275 -4.99 22.60 -12.01
N SER A 276 -4.04 23.51 -11.76
CA SER A 276 -4.22 24.96 -11.98
C SER A 276 -4.42 25.29 -13.47
N CYS A 277 -3.64 24.69 -14.36
CA CYS A 277 -3.80 24.85 -15.80
C CYS A 277 -5.15 24.28 -16.29
N HIS A 278 -5.59 23.16 -15.72
CA HIS A 278 -6.88 22.57 -16.04
C HIS A 278 -8.03 23.53 -15.70
N GLN A 279 -7.96 24.17 -14.53
CA GLN A 279 -8.92 25.19 -14.12
C GLN A 279 -8.88 26.41 -15.06
N GLN A 280 -7.70 26.88 -15.46
CA GLN A 280 -7.56 27.99 -16.41
C GLN A 280 -8.21 27.67 -17.77
N ILE A 281 -8.04 26.46 -18.29
CA ILE A 281 -8.67 26.06 -19.56
C ILE A 281 -10.19 26.17 -19.47
N HIS A 282 -10.79 25.65 -18.40
CA HIS A 282 -12.25 25.72 -18.19
C HIS A 282 -12.75 27.13 -17.84
N TRP A 283 -11.89 28.00 -17.30
CA TRP A 283 -12.23 29.40 -17.01
C TRP A 283 -12.19 30.29 -18.28
N SER A 284 -11.29 29.97 -19.21
CA SER A 284 -11.04 30.76 -20.42
C SER A 284 -12.02 30.47 -21.56
N THR A 285 -12.83 29.42 -21.42
CA THR A 285 -13.81 29.01 -22.43
C THR A 285 -15.20 29.47 -21.97
N PRO A 286 -15.85 30.45 -22.62
CA PRO A 286 -17.23 30.79 -22.31
C PRO A 286 -18.10 29.56 -22.54
N LYS A 287 -19.02 29.30 -21.60
CA LYS A 287 -20.04 28.24 -21.75
C LYS A 287 -20.95 28.50 -22.96
#